data_AF-A0A1V4JRD7-F1
#
_entry.id   AF-A0A1V4JRD7-F1
#
_cell.length_a   1.000
_cell.length_b   1.000
_cell.length_c   1.000
_cell.angle_alpha   90.00
_cell.angle_beta   90.00
_cell.angle_gamma   90.00
#
_symmetry.space_group_name_H-M   'P 1'
#
loop_
_entity.id
_entity.type
_entity.pdbx_description
1 polymer ?
#
loop_
_entity_poly.entity_id
_entity_poly.type
_entity_poly.pdbx_seq_one_letter_code
_entity_poly.pdbx_strand_id
1 'polypeptide(L)'
;MEKRKFNTLEIVFIVLFCLVVAVACVLIGILATREPASQSTQFSPNCPSVEITERIDCIPDEIATKAVCTRRGCCWSPLSDTSVPWCFFSSDHGYRVDTGPRDTQQGLEVTLARLPSPSLFGQDVSSVLLSVQFQTQTRLRFTLTDPQKQRFEVPHEHVGPFTAPAASALTYAVTIQENPFGLRVTRASSGKVVFDTTIGPLIYSEQFLQISIRLPSDNIYGVGEHVHKQFRHDVNWKTWPMFSRDTAPSANMDNLYGVQTFFMCLEDTSGASLGVFLMNSNAMEFALQPAPAVTYRTIGGILDFYVFLGDTPEQVVQEYVTVR
;
A
#
# COMPACT_ATOMS: atom_id res chain seq x y z
N MET A 1 32.30 -58.16 -37.51
CA MET A 1 31.17 -57.23 -37.33
C MET A 1 30.18 -57.46 -38.45
N GLU A 2 29.14 -58.23 -38.19
CA GLU A 2 28.04 -58.48 -39.14
C GLU A 2 27.18 -57.22 -39.27
N LYS A 3 27.07 -56.67 -40.49
CA LYS A 3 26.17 -55.54 -40.76
C LYS A 3 24.75 -56.09 -40.85
N ARG A 4 23.94 -55.86 -39.81
CA ARG A 4 22.50 -56.15 -39.82
C ARG A 4 21.85 -55.37 -40.97
N LYS A 5 21.33 -56.08 -41.97
CA LYS A 5 20.57 -55.49 -43.08
C LYS A 5 19.13 -55.33 -42.64
N PHE A 6 18.66 -54.09 -42.52
CA PHE A 6 17.27 -53.81 -42.18
C PHE A 6 16.35 -54.26 -43.33
N ASN A 7 15.23 -54.89 -42.98
CA ASN A 7 14.21 -55.26 -43.95
C ASN A 7 13.51 -53.99 -44.48
N THR A 8 12.98 -54.02 -45.71
CA THR A 8 12.23 -52.92 -46.33
C THR A 8 11.14 -52.38 -45.40
N LEU A 9 10.47 -53.26 -44.65
CA LEU A 9 9.46 -52.88 -43.67
C LEU A 9 10.03 -52.09 -42.47
N GLU A 10 11.20 -52.48 -41.95
CA GLU A 10 11.88 -51.75 -40.86
C GLU A 10 12.33 -50.36 -41.33
N ILE A 11 12.80 -50.24 -42.57
CA ILE A 11 13.18 -48.95 -43.17
C ILE A 11 11.95 -48.04 -43.28
N VAL A 12 10.81 -48.57 -43.74
CA VAL A 12 9.56 -47.80 -43.83
C VAL A 12 9.10 -47.30 -42.45
N PHE A 13 9.18 -48.14 -41.41
CA PHE A 13 8.82 -47.73 -40.05
C PHE A 13 9.76 -46.65 -39.48
N ILE A 14 11.06 -46.75 -39.75
CA ILE A 14 12.04 -45.74 -39.34
C ILE A 14 11.74 -44.39 -40.03
N VAL A 15 11.45 -44.40 -41.33
CA VAL A 15 11.09 -43.18 -42.08
C VAL A 15 9.79 -42.56 -41.54
N LEU A 16 8.77 -43.38 -41.27
CA LEU A 16 7.51 -42.90 -40.72
C LEU A 16 7.69 -42.28 -39.33
N PHE A 17 8.50 -42.92 -38.47
CA PHE A 17 8.81 -42.42 -37.14
C PHE A 17 9.56 -41.08 -37.20
N CYS A 18 10.56 -40.96 -38.09
CA CYS A 18 11.28 -39.69 -38.29
C CYS A 18 10.36 -38.56 -38.78
N LEU A 19 9.39 -38.86 -39.66
CA LEU A 19 8.39 -37.88 -40.11
C LEU A 19 7.48 -37.41 -38.98
N VAL A 20 6.98 -38.34 -38.14
CA VAL A 20 6.14 -38.00 -36.99
C VAL A 20 6.90 -37.14 -35.99
N VAL A 21 8.17 -37.47 -35.70
CA VAL A 21 9.03 -36.67 -34.82
C VAL A 21 9.27 -35.27 -35.39
N ALA A 22 9.53 -35.15 -36.69
CA ALA A 22 9.71 -33.85 -37.33
C ALA A 22 8.45 -32.97 -37.24
N VAL A 23 7.27 -33.56 -37.50
CA VAL A 23 5.99 -32.85 -37.37
C VAL A 23 5.73 -32.45 -35.91
N ALA A 24 6.02 -33.32 -34.94
CA ALA A 24 5.89 -33.02 -33.52
C ALA A 24 6.83 -31.87 -33.09
N CYS A 25 8.09 -31.87 -33.53
CA CYS A 25 9.03 -30.78 -33.27
C CYS A 25 8.57 -29.46 -33.88
N VAL A 26 8.01 -29.47 -35.10
CA VAL A 26 7.46 -28.28 -35.74
C VAL A 26 6.23 -27.76 -34.97
N LEU A 27 5.33 -28.65 -34.54
CA LEU A 27 4.15 -28.28 -33.76
C LEU A 27 4.52 -27.73 -32.39
N ILE A 28 5.51 -28.33 -31.70
CA ILE A 28 6.05 -27.81 -30.43
C ILE A 28 6.71 -26.46 -30.64
N GLY A 29 7.46 -26.28 -31.74
CA GLY A 29 8.02 -24.99 -32.13
C GLY A 29 6.94 -23.93 -32.32
N ILE A 30 5.88 -24.24 -33.08
CA ILE A 30 4.74 -23.33 -33.31
C ILE A 30 3.97 -23.03 -32.02
N LEU A 31 3.81 -24.01 -31.13
CA LEU A 31 3.15 -23.83 -29.82
C LEU A 31 4.02 -23.01 -28.87
N ALA A 32 5.34 -23.20 -28.88
CA ALA A 32 6.28 -22.44 -28.06
C ALA A 32 6.51 -21.01 -28.59
N THR A 33 6.35 -20.77 -29.89
CA THR A 33 6.50 -19.44 -30.52
C THR A 33 5.18 -18.71 -30.69
N ARG A 34 4.04 -19.33 -30.35
CA ARG A 34 2.78 -18.60 -30.17
C ARG A 34 2.86 -17.81 -28.87
N GLU A 35 3.61 -16.71 -28.91
CA GLU A 35 3.21 -15.57 -28.10
C GLU A 35 1.80 -15.21 -28.57
N PRO A 36 0.77 -15.20 -27.69
CA PRO A 36 -0.47 -14.55 -28.05
C PRO A 36 -0.06 -13.13 -28.46
N ALA A 37 -0.47 -12.72 -29.67
CA ALA A 37 -0.42 -11.33 -30.07
C ALA A 37 -1.34 -10.56 -29.12
N SER A 38 -0.81 -10.25 -27.93
CA SER A 38 -1.35 -9.23 -27.07
C SER A 38 -1.17 -7.96 -27.87
N GLN A 39 -2.27 -7.44 -28.40
CA GLN A 39 -2.37 -6.02 -28.67
C GLN A 39 -2.17 -5.33 -27.31
N SER A 40 -0.92 -5.17 -26.90
CA SER A 40 -0.60 -4.33 -25.75
C SER A 40 -0.93 -2.92 -26.20
N THR A 41 -2.11 -2.43 -25.84
CA THR A 41 -2.31 -0.99 -25.71
C THR A 41 -1.21 -0.53 -24.76
N GLN A 42 -0.14 0.05 -25.32
CA GLN A 42 1.04 0.44 -24.56
C GLN A 42 0.58 1.49 -23.54
N PHE A 43 0.51 1.10 -22.27
CA PHE A 43 0.12 1.99 -21.18
C PHE A 43 1.13 3.14 -21.11
N SER A 44 0.65 4.38 -21.20
CA SER A 44 1.46 5.59 -21.11
C SER A 44 1.08 6.34 -19.84
N PRO A 45 1.95 6.38 -18.82
CA PRO A 45 1.62 7.08 -17.58
C PRO A 45 1.57 8.59 -17.75
N ASN A 46 0.64 9.23 -17.05
CA ASN A 46 0.64 10.66 -16.83
C ASN A 46 1.59 11.02 -15.68
N CYS A 47 2.68 11.68 -16.03
CA CYS A 47 3.77 12.02 -15.13
C CYS A 47 3.83 13.54 -14.87
N PRO A 48 3.06 14.05 -13.90
CA PRO A 48 3.16 15.45 -13.53
C PRO A 48 4.52 15.77 -12.92
N SER A 49 4.87 17.05 -12.89
CA SER A 49 6.01 17.53 -12.11
C SER A 49 5.66 17.41 -10.63
N VAL A 50 6.35 16.53 -9.92
CA VAL A 50 6.19 16.28 -8.48
C VAL A 50 7.47 16.70 -7.78
N GLU A 51 7.34 17.43 -6.67
CA GLU A 51 8.46 17.79 -5.81
C GLU A 51 9.22 16.55 -5.36
N ILE A 52 10.54 16.65 -5.30
CA ILE A 52 11.44 15.51 -5.00
C ILE A 52 11.06 14.84 -3.68
N THR A 53 10.72 15.64 -2.67
CA THR A 53 10.33 15.18 -1.34
C THR A 53 8.97 14.50 -1.30
N GLU A 54 8.12 14.71 -2.31
CA GLU A 54 6.75 14.18 -2.39
C GLU A 54 6.63 12.94 -3.29
N ARG A 55 7.73 12.51 -3.91
CA ARG A 55 7.75 11.28 -4.71
C ARG A 55 7.44 10.06 -3.84
N ILE A 56 6.39 9.33 -4.19
CA ILE A 56 6.07 8.04 -3.58
C ILE A 56 6.68 6.94 -4.44
N ASP A 57 7.53 6.11 -3.85
CA ASP A 57 8.29 5.06 -4.52
C ASP A 57 7.38 4.00 -5.17
N CYS A 58 7.58 3.74 -6.46
CA CYS A 58 6.86 2.73 -7.22
C CYS A 58 7.66 1.41 -7.37
N ILE A 59 8.92 1.37 -6.92
CA ILE A 59 9.75 0.16 -6.93
C ILE A 59 10.33 -0.10 -5.52
N PRO A 60 9.46 -0.41 -4.54
CA PRO A 60 9.90 -0.64 -3.16
C PRO A 60 10.66 -1.96 -2.93
N ASP A 61 10.63 -2.88 -3.90
CA ASP A 61 10.97 -4.30 -3.74
C ASP A 61 12.25 -4.73 -4.46
N GLU A 62 12.78 -3.88 -5.35
CA GLU A 62 13.99 -4.18 -6.12
C GLU A 62 14.73 -2.90 -6.50
N ILE A 63 15.92 -3.05 -7.10
CA ILE A 63 16.67 -1.91 -7.60
C ILE A 63 15.88 -1.25 -8.74
N ALA A 64 15.60 0.04 -8.60
CA ALA A 64 14.83 0.80 -9.58
C ALA A 64 15.54 0.82 -10.95
N THR A 65 14.83 0.36 -11.98
CA THR A 65 15.27 0.46 -13.39
C THR A 65 14.18 1.08 -14.25
N LYS A 66 14.56 1.73 -15.35
CA LYS A 66 13.61 2.29 -16.31
C LYS A 66 12.63 1.23 -16.83
N ALA A 67 13.12 0.02 -17.10
CA ALA A 67 12.29 -1.08 -17.62
C ALA A 67 11.20 -1.49 -16.63
N VAL A 68 11.56 -1.70 -15.36
CA VAL A 68 10.59 -2.02 -14.30
C VAL A 68 9.60 -0.87 -14.12
N CYS A 69 10.09 0.37 -14.11
CA CYS A 69 9.26 1.57 -13.95
C CYS A 69 8.22 1.70 -15.07
N THR A 70 8.63 1.53 -16.33
CA THR A 70 7.73 1.56 -17.48
C THR A 70 6.72 0.40 -17.44
N ARG A 71 7.16 -0.81 -17.06
CA ARG A 71 6.27 -1.98 -16.91
C ARG A 71 5.18 -1.74 -15.86
N ARG A 72 5.53 -1.08 -14.75
CA ARG A 72 4.60 -0.69 -13.67
C ARG A 72 3.78 0.55 -14.02
N GLY A 73 3.99 1.18 -15.17
CA GLY A 73 3.25 2.39 -15.55
C GLY A 73 3.58 3.58 -14.65
N CYS A 74 4.82 3.70 -14.18
CA CYS A 74 5.26 4.75 -13.28
C CYS A 74 6.18 5.76 -13.97
N CYS A 75 6.52 6.82 -13.25
CA CYS A 75 7.29 7.95 -13.75
C CYS A 75 8.77 7.78 -13.45
N TRP A 76 9.60 7.80 -14.51
CA TRP A 76 11.04 7.62 -14.41
C TRP A 76 11.78 8.96 -14.50
N SER A 77 12.43 9.36 -13.40
CA SER A 77 13.23 10.58 -13.29
C SER A 77 14.40 10.35 -12.32
N PRO A 78 15.53 9.81 -12.79
CA PRO A 78 16.66 9.49 -11.92
C PRO A 78 17.38 10.75 -11.42
N LEU A 79 18.00 10.64 -10.25
CA LEU A 79 18.71 11.72 -9.56
C LEU A 79 20.09 11.24 -9.08
N SER A 80 20.97 12.17 -8.70
CA SER A 80 22.27 11.82 -8.11
C SER A 80 22.15 11.25 -6.70
N ASP A 81 21.15 11.71 -5.94
CA ASP A 81 20.80 11.13 -4.65
C ASP A 81 20.01 9.83 -4.87
N THR A 82 20.53 8.71 -4.36
CA THR A 82 19.95 7.38 -4.49
C THR A 82 18.89 7.08 -3.43
N SER A 83 18.75 7.94 -2.42
CA SER A 83 17.72 7.80 -1.39
C SER A 83 16.35 8.27 -1.88
N VAL A 84 16.32 9.17 -2.87
CA VAL A 84 15.10 9.64 -3.51
C VAL A 84 14.66 8.63 -4.58
N PRO A 85 13.35 8.28 -4.65
CA PRO A 85 12.82 7.42 -5.68
C PRO A 85 13.06 7.96 -7.10
N TRP A 86 13.81 7.19 -7.90
CA TRP A 86 13.98 7.42 -9.34
C TRP A 86 12.74 7.04 -10.13
N CYS A 87 12.00 6.05 -9.63
CA CYS A 87 10.70 5.65 -10.15
C CYS A 87 9.61 5.96 -9.12
N PHE A 88 8.65 6.80 -9.47
CA PHE A 88 7.57 7.19 -8.57
C PHE A 88 6.21 7.04 -9.23
N PHE A 89 5.15 6.95 -8.43
CA PHE A 89 3.80 6.73 -8.94
C PHE A 89 3.35 7.82 -9.92
N SER A 90 2.64 7.40 -10.97
CA SER A 90 1.90 8.29 -11.87
C SER A 90 0.55 8.69 -11.25
N SER A 91 -0.12 9.68 -11.84
CA SER A 91 -1.48 10.06 -11.40
C SER A 91 -2.57 9.05 -11.79
N ASP A 92 -2.23 8.00 -12.53
CA ASP A 92 -3.16 6.98 -13.03
C ASP A 92 -3.28 5.77 -12.10
N HIS A 93 -2.42 5.71 -11.07
CA HIS A 93 -2.49 4.70 -10.04
C HIS A 93 -3.49 5.10 -8.97
N GLY A 94 -4.12 4.09 -8.36
CA GLY A 94 -5.06 4.29 -7.26
C GLY A 94 -6.47 3.90 -7.61
N TYR A 95 -7.40 4.54 -6.92
CA TYR A 95 -8.84 4.31 -7.04
C TYR A 95 -9.54 5.64 -7.33
N ARG A 96 -10.79 5.58 -7.73
CA ARG A 96 -11.72 6.70 -7.74
C ARG A 96 -12.99 6.32 -7.00
N VAL A 97 -13.76 7.30 -6.56
CA VAL A 97 -15.12 7.08 -6.05
C VAL A 97 -15.99 6.54 -7.18
N ASP A 98 -16.67 5.42 -6.91
CA ASP A 98 -17.62 4.78 -7.83
C ASP A 98 -19.06 5.01 -7.38
N THR A 99 -19.33 4.86 -6.08
CA THR A 99 -20.66 5.10 -5.49
C THR A 99 -20.52 5.65 -4.07
N GLY A 100 -21.41 6.58 -3.69
CA GLY A 100 -21.42 7.23 -2.38
C GLY A 100 -20.98 8.70 -2.45
N PRO A 101 -20.81 9.38 -1.31
CA PRO A 101 -20.94 8.84 0.06
C PRO A 101 -22.37 8.47 0.43
N ARG A 102 -22.51 7.35 1.16
CA ARG A 102 -23.78 6.91 1.76
C ARG A 102 -23.67 7.02 3.27
N ASP A 103 -24.56 7.77 3.89
CA ASP A 103 -24.60 7.87 5.35
C ASP A 103 -25.02 6.54 5.98
N THR A 104 -24.39 6.22 7.10
CA THR A 104 -24.70 5.09 7.98
C THR A 104 -25.02 5.62 9.38
N GLN A 105 -25.46 4.74 10.29
CA GLN A 105 -25.66 5.16 11.68
C GLN A 105 -24.36 5.58 12.36
N GLN A 106 -23.23 4.99 11.96
CA GLN A 106 -21.89 5.19 12.56
C GLN A 106 -21.05 6.24 11.83
N GLY A 107 -21.36 6.56 10.57
CA GLY A 107 -20.62 7.51 9.75
C GLY A 107 -21.02 7.43 8.29
N LEU A 108 -20.12 7.02 7.41
CA LEU A 108 -20.38 6.93 5.97
C LEU A 108 -19.67 5.76 5.29
N GLU A 109 -20.14 5.41 4.10
CA GLU A 109 -19.55 4.40 3.23
C GLU A 109 -19.35 4.94 1.82
N VAL A 110 -18.26 4.53 1.17
CA VAL A 110 -17.95 4.85 -0.23
C VAL A 110 -17.39 3.61 -0.92
N THR A 111 -17.96 3.27 -2.07
CA THR A 111 -17.38 2.25 -2.95
C THR A 111 -16.37 2.90 -3.88
N LEU A 112 -15.18 2.31 -3.94
CA LEU A 112 -14.06 2.77 -4.74
C LEU A 112 -13.82 1.79 -5.90
N ALA A 113 -13.55 2.32 -7.09
CA ALA A 113 -13.17 1.54 -8.27
C ALA A 113 -11.72 1.81 -8.65
N ARG A 114 -10.95 0.74 -8.88
CA ARG A 114 -9.54 0.84 -9.28
C ARG A 114 -9.41 1.60 -10.60
N LEU A 115 -8.41 2.46 -10.71
CA LEU A 115 -8.03 3.10 -11.96
C LEU A 115 -7.31 2.08 -12.88
N PRO A 116 -7.43 2.21 -14.20
CA PRO A 116 -6.85 1.26 -15.15
C PRO A 116 -5.34 1.48 -15.31
N SER A 117 -4.56 1.13 -14.30
CA SER A 117 -3.08 1.12 -14.31
C SER A 117 -2.53 -0.31 -14.30
N PRO A 118 -1.28 -0.54 -14.75
CA PRO A 118 -0.61 -1.83 -14.60
C PRO A 118 -0.58 -2.32 -13.16
N SER A 119 -0.51 -3.64 -12.99
CA SER A 119 -0.37 -4.23 -11.65
C SER A 119 1.08 -4.14 -11.18
N LEU A 120 1.28 -3.90 -9.88
CA LEU A 120 2.60 -3.98 -9.24
C LEU A 120 2.95 -5.43 -8.91
N PHE A 121 2.08 -6.09 -8.13
CA PHE A 121 2.33 -7.41 -7.53
C PHE A 121 1.26 -8.47 -7.88
N GLY A 122 0.35 -8.16 -8.81
CA GLY A 122 -0.74 -9.04 -9.24
C GLY A 122 -1.95 -9.02 -8.30
N GLN A 123 -3.04 -9.67 -8.72
CA GLN A 123 -4.27 -9.87 -7.92
C GLN A 123 -4.83 -8.58 -7.31
N ASP A 124 -4.91 -7.51 -8.10
CA ASP A 124 -5.52 -6.25 -7.67
C ASP A 124 -7.01 -6.41 -7.39
N VAL A 125 -7.48 -5.80 -6.30
CA VAL A 125 -8.90 -5.77 -5.95
C VAL A 125 -9.57 -4.64 -6.71
N SER A 126 -10.48 -4.96 -7.64
CA SER A 126 -11.06 -3.94 -8.54
C SER A 126 -12.04 -2.99 -7.85
N SER A 127 -12.72 -3.45 -6.79
CA SER A 127 -13.66 -2.66 -6.00
C SER A 127 -13.33 -2.76 -4.53
N VAL A 128 -13.17 -1.62 -3.85
CA VAL A 128 -12.84 -1.52 -2.42
C VAL A 128 -13.92 -0.73 -1.71
N LEU A 129 -14.36 -1.19 -0.55
CA LEU A 129 -15.31 -0.48 0.29
C LEU A 129 -14.54 0.32 1.34
N LEU A 130 -14.67 1.65 1.31
CA LEU A 130 -14.31 2.52 2.41
C LEU A 130 -15.50 2.59 3.38
N SER A 131 -15.29 2.25 4.65
CA SER A 131 -16.23 2.50 5.73
C SER A 131 -15.60 3.43 6.75
N VAL A 132 -16.27 4.52 7.10
CA VAL A 132 -15.80 5.56 8.01
C VAL A 132 -16.75 5.59 9.21
N GLN A 133 -16.19 5.48 10.41
CA GLN A 133 -16.91 5.50 11.68
C GLN A 133 -16.44 6.68 12.54
N PHE A 134 -17.37 7.56 12.89
CA PHE A 134 -17.13 8.67 13.80
C PHE A 134 -17.31 8.19 15.24
N GLN A 135 -16.30 7.49 15.76
CA GLN A 135 -16.42 6.72 17.01
C GLN A 135 -16.57 7.62 18.25
N THR A 136 -15.76 8.68 18.35
CA THR A 136 -15.84 9.69 19.41
C THR A 136 -15.60 11.08 18.83
N GLN A 137 -15.70 12.13 19.67
CA GLN A 137 -15.37 13.50 19.29
C GLN A 137 -13.92 13.66 18.80
N THR A 138 -13.03 12.77 19.21
CA THR A 138 -11.56 12.83 19.04
C THR A 138 -11.01 11.63 18.28
N ARG A 139 -11.83 10.59 18.04
CA ARG A 139 -11.41 9.34 17.39
C ARG A 139 -12.27 9.03 16.17
N LEU A 140 -11.61 8.90 15.04
CA LEU A 140 -12.13 8.37 13.79
C LEU A 140 -11.58 6.96 13.58
N ARG A 141 -12.40 6.05 13.03
CA ARG A 141 -11.92 4.80 12.43
C ARG A 141 -12.32 4.76 10.96
N PHE A 142 -11.44 4.32 10.09
CA PHE A 142 -11.84 3.95 8.73
C PHE A 142 -11.21 2.64 8.29
N THR A 143 -11.96 1.85 7.53
CA THR A 143 -11.51 0.58 6.95
C THR A 143 -11.60 0.64 5.44
N LEU A 144 -10.62 0.05 4.76
CA LEU A 144 -10.70 -0.29 3.34
C LEU A 144 -10.74 -1.81 3.22
N THR A 145 -11.84 -2.36 2.71
CA THR A 145 -12.06 -3.81 2.61
C THR A 145 -12.47 -4.24 1.20
N ASP A 146 -12.34 -5.54 0.90
CA ASP A 146 -12.88 -6.13 -0.32
C ASP A 146 -14.34 -6.54 -0.05
N PRO A 147 -15.34 -5.93 -0.74
CA PRO A 147 -16.75 -6.24 -0.53
C PRO A 147 -17.17 -7.60 -1.11
N GLN A 148 -16.36 -8.22 -1.97
CA GLN A 148 -16.65 -9.51 -2.61
C GLN A 148 -15.99 -10.69 -1.90
N LYS A 149 -14.94 -10.42 -1.12
CA LYS A 149 -14.18 -11.46 -0.43
C LYS A 149 -13.79 -11.01 0.97
N GLN A 150 -14.23 -11.77 1.97
CA GLN A 150 -13.76 -11.56 3.34
C GLN A 150 -12.24 -11.80 3.40
N ARG A 151 -11.52 -10.81 3.94
CA ARG A 151 -10.08 -10.85 4.15
C ARG A 151 -9.78 -11.01 5.64
N PHE A 152 -8.54 -11.34 5.96
CA PHE A 152 -8.11 -11.43 7.34
C PHE A 152 -8.20 -10.05 8.03
N GLU A 153 -8.92 -10.01 9.14
CA GLU A 153 -9.00 -8.87 10.06
C GLU A 153 -8.44 -9.36 11.42
N VAL A 154 -7.71 -8.49 12.13
CA VAL A 154 -7.07 -8.88 13.39
C VAL A 154 -8.15 -9.19 14.44
N PRO A 155 -8.21 -10.41 14.99
CA PRO A 155 -9.17 -10.75 16.05
C PRO A 155 -8.67 -10.22 17.41
N HIS A 156 -8.66 -8.90 17.56
CA HIS A 156 -8.09 -8.24 18.74
C HIS A 156 -8.94 -8.49 19.99
N GLU A 157 -8.30 -8.88 21.10
CA GLU A 157 -9.00 -9.32 22.32
C GLU A 157 -9.76 -8.20 23.05
N HIS A 158 -9.32 -6.95 22.88
CA HIS A 158 -9.93 -5.78 23.51
C HIS A 158 -10.73 -4.89 22.57
N VAL A 159 -10.53 -5.00 21.26
CA VAL A 159 -11.14 -4.08 20.28
C VAL A 159 -12.25 -4.82 19.56
N GLY A 160 -13.49 -4.44 19.87
CA GLY A 160 -14.70 -5.01 19.32
C GLY A 160 -15.31 -4.17 18.19
N PRO A 161 -16.45 -4.63 17.63
CA PRO A 161 -17.21 -3.85 16.67
C PRO A 161 -17.82 -2.61 17.33
N PHE A 162 -17.76 -1.47 16.64
CA PHE A 162 -18.40 -0.24 17.08
C PHE A 162 -19.90 -0.25 16.74
N THR A 163 -20.76 -0.23 17.76
CA THR A 163 -22.22 -0.34 17.59
C THR A 163 -22.99 0.94 17.92
N ALA A 164 -22.33 1.95 18.50
CA ALA A 164 -22.97 3.21 18.84
C ALA A 164 -23.19 4.07 17.57
N PRO A 165 -24.16 5.02 17.59
CA PRO A 165 -24.27 6.00 16.52
C PRO A 165 -23.02 6.89 16.41
N ALA A 166 -22.86 7.55 15.26
CA ALA A 166 -21.84 8.56 15.04
C ALA A 166 -21.83 9.61 16.16
N ALA A 167 -20.65 9.91 16.69
CA ALA A 167 -20.47 10.94 17.68
C ALA A 167 -20.85 12.32 17.10
N SER A 168 -21.45 13.17 17.93
CA SER A 168 -21.72 14.57 17.63
C SER A 168 -20.56 15.46 18.11
N ALA A 169 -20.50 16.71 17.63
CA ALA A 169 -19.48 17.69 18.02
C ALA A 169 -18.04 17.21 17.80
N LEU A 170 -17.77 16.65 16.62
CA LEU A 170 -16.43 16.19 16.24
C LEU A 170 -15.41 17.33 16.26
N THR A 171 -14.22 17.05 16.78
CA THR A 171 -13.05 17.94 16.75
C THR A 171 -12.33 17.92 15.40
N TYR A 172 -12.86 17.15 14.46
CA TYR A 172 -12.31 16.93 13.12
C TYR A 172 -13.43 16.89 12.07
N ALA A 173 -13.04 17.15 10.83
CA ALA A 173 -13.85 16.96 9.63
C ALA A 173 -13.15 15.98 8.68
N VAL A 174 -13.93 15.14 7.99
CA VAL A 174 -13.43 14.22 6.97
C VAL A 174 -13.87 14.69 5.59
N THR A 175 -12.94 14.72 4.64
CA THR A 175 -13.23 15.03 3.24
C THR A 175 -12.70 13.94 2.34
N ILE A 176 -13.48 13.58 1.32
CA ILE A 176 -13.15 12.55 0.34
C ILE A 176 -12.94 13.23 -1.00
N GLN A 177 -11.72 13.12 -1.54
CA GLN A 177 -11.43 13.48 -2.92
C GLN A 177 -11.89 12.33 -3.82
N GLU A 178 -12.58 12.64 -4.93
CA GLU A 178 -13.24 11.62 -5.74
C GLU A 178 -12.33 10.95 -6.77
N ASN A 179 -11.50 11.71 -7.49
CA ASN A 179 -10.70 11.18 -8.59
C ASN A 179 -9.36 11.93 -8.76
N PRO A 180 -8.21 11.30 -8.45
CA PRO A 180 -8.10 10.03 -7.73
C PRO A 180 -8.64 10.15 -6.29
N PHE A 181 -9.02 9.00 -5.72
CA PHE A 181 -9.49 8.88 -4.35
C PHE A 181 -8.43 9.36 -3.36
N GLY A 182 -8.86 10.11 -2.36
CA GLY A 182 -8.08 10.36 -1.16
C GLY A 182 -8.93 10.77 0.02
N LEU A 183 -8.48 10.46 1.22
CA LEU A 183 -9.13 10.81 2.48
C LEU A 183 -8.30 11.88 3.18
N ARG A 184 -8.98 12.97 3.59
CA ARG A 184 -8.40 14.04 4.39
C ARG A 184 -9.11 14.15 5.72
N VAL A 185 -8.35 14.31 6.80
CA VAL A 185 -8.84 14.70 8.12
C VAL A 185 -8.32 16.08 8.45
N THR A 186 -9.23 16.99 8.79
CA THR A 186 -8.95 18.38 9.11
C THR A 186 -9.36 18.66 10.54
N ARG A 187 -8.47 19.26 11.34
CA ARG A 187 -8.80 19.71 12.69
C ARG A 187 -9.83 20.83 12.63
N ALA A 188 -10.97 20.67 13.29
CA ALA A 188 -12.10 21.59 13.19
C ALA A 188 -11.79 22.97 13.78
N SER A 189 -10.99 23.04 14.85
CA SER A 189 -10.68 24.30 15.54
C SER A 189 -9.78 25.24 14.74
N SER A 190 -8.83 24.69 13.96
CA SER A 190 -7.82 25.47 13.22
C SER A 190 -7.99 25.41 11.71
N GLY A 191 -8.75 24.46 11.17
CA GLY A 191 -8.83 24.20 9.74
C GLY A 191 -7.57 23.54 9.16
N LYS A 192 -6.62 23.12 10.00
CA LYS A 192 -5.36 22.48 9.58
C LYS A 192 -5.62 21.04 9.14
N VAL A 193 -5.13 20.66 7.96
CA VAL A 193 -5.14 19.27 7.50
C VAL A 193 -4.07 18.49 8.26
N VAL A 194 -4.48 17.45 8.97
CA VAL A 194 -3.60 16.66 9.85
C VAL A 194 -3.33 15.25 9.30
N PHE A 195 -4.20 14.74 8.44
CA PHE A 195 -4.05 13.46 7.77
C PHE A 195 -4.48 13.63 6.32
N ASP A 196 -3.60 13.40 5.36
CA ASP A 196 -3.93 13.55 3.93
C ASP A 196 -3.33 12.45 3.07
N THR A 197 -4.18 11.58 2.53
CA THR A 197 -3.72 10.46 1.69
C THR A 197 -3.50 10.83 0.24
N THR A 198 -3.80 12.07 -0.18
CA THR A 198 -3.71 12.48 -1.59
C THR A 198 -2.28 12.63 -2.10
N ILE A 199 -1.28 12.51 -1.23
CA ILE A 199 0.14 12.51 -1.63
C ILE A 199 0.53 11.26 -2.45
N GLY A 200 -0.22 10.16 -2.32
CA GLY A 200 0.09 8.92 -3.03
C GLY A 200 -1.17 8.11 -3.35
N PRO A 201 -1.04 7.09 -4.21
CA PRO A 201 -2.18 6.24 -4.55
C PRO A 201 -2.50 5.27 -3.41
N LEU A 202 -3.79 4.92 -3.29
CA LEU A 202 -4.20 3.69 -2.62
C LEU A 202 -3.87 2.50 -3.52
N ILE A 203 -3.02 1.58 -3.07
CA ILE A 203 -2.83 0.27 -3.72
C ILE A 203 -3.51 -0.78 -2.86
N TYR A 204 -4.35 -1.62 -3.47
CA TYR A 204 -5.06 -2.67 -2.76
C TYR A 204 -5.12 -3.94 -3.61
N SER A 205 -4.22 -4.88 -3.30
CA SER A 205 -4.15 -6.21 -3.92
C SER A 205 -4.14 -7.30 -2.86
N GLU A 206 -4.24 -8.56 -3.28
CA GLU A 206 -4.32 -9.70 -2.37
C GLU A 206 -3.15 -9.75 -1.36
N GLN A 207 -1.92 -9.45 -1.79
CA GLN A 207 -0.71 -9.51 -0.95
C GLN A 207 0.13 -8.23 -0.97
N PHE A 208 -0.46 -7.11 -1.37
CA PHE A 208 0.20 -5.81 -1.27
C PHE A 208 -0.85 -4.70 -1.11
N LEU A 209 -0.84 -4.06 0.05
CA LEU A 209 -1.69 -2.93 0.39
C LEU A 209 -0.77 -1.76 0.73
N GLN A 210 -1.06 -0.59 0.17
CA GLN A 210 -0.27 0.61 0.39
C GLN A 210 -1.16 1.84 0.52
N ILE A 211 -0.85 2.67 1.51
CA ILE A 211 -1.41 4.01 1.63
C ILE A 211 -0.34 4.95 2.17
N SER A 212 -0.27 6.15 1.61
CA SER A 212 0.63 7.21 2.08
C SER A 212 -0.16 8.31 2.75
N ILE A 213 0.44 9.01 3.72
CA ILE A 213 -0.18 10.04 4.53
C ILE A 213 0.79 11.21 4.63
N ARG A 214 0.42 12.37 4.08
CA ARG A 214 1.12 13.64 4.35
C ARG A 214 0.74 14.09 5.76
N LEU A 215 1.76 14.52 6.51
CA LEU A 215 1.63 14.93 7.90
C LEU A 215 1.81 16.45 8.06
N PRO A 216 1.27 17.04 9.14
CA PRO A 216 1.32 18.49 9.37
C PRO A 216 2.69 19.00 9.84
N SER A 217 3.58 18.11 10.26
CA SER A 217 4.94 18.43 10.72
C SER A 217 5.89 17.23 10.57
N ASP A 218 7.18 17.46 10.78
CA ASP A 218 8.24 16.45 10.86
C ASP A 218 8.43 15.89 12.28
N ASN A 219 7.61 16.30 13.25
CA ASN A 219 7.70 15.85 14.64
C ASN A 219 6.93 14.55 14.86
N ILE A 220 7.48 13.47 14.30
CA ILE A 220 6.89 12.14 14.29
C ILE A 220 7.57 11.26 15.35
N TYR A 221 6.78 10.53 16.12
CA TYR A 221 7.22 9.66 17.21
C TYR A 221 6.49 8.32 17.15
N GLY A 222 7.20 7.23 17.42
CA GLY A 222 6.62 5.89 17.51
C GLY A 222 7.14 4.95 16.45
N VAL A 223 6.21 4.12 15.98
CA VAL A 223 6.34 2.74 15.49
C VAL A 223 7.32 1.85 16.27
N GLY A 224 7.25 0.54 16.06
CA GLY A 224 8.06 -0.41 16.78
C GLY A 224 7.85 -1.87 16.37
N GLU A 225 8.68 -2.79 16.85
CA GLU A 225 9.82 -2.55 17.73
C GLU A 225 11.14 -2.43 16.96
N HIS A 226 11.91 -1.37 17.23
CA HIS A 226 13.18 -1.06 16.56
C HIS A 226 14.14 -0.31 17.48
N VAL A 227 15.42 -0.25 17.10
CA VAL A 227 16.40 0.69 17.69
C VAL A 227 16.48 1.96 16.84
N HIS A 228 15.63 2.94 17.13
CA HIS A 228 15.60 4.20 16.37
C HIS A 228 16.82 5.13 16.56
N LYS A 229 17.59 4.94 17.64
CA LYS A 229 18.71 5.81 18.10
C LYS A 229 18.32 7.23 18.54
N GLN A 230 17.20 7.74 18.06
CA GLN A 230 16.59 9.01 18.44
C GLN A 230 15.08 8.82 18.62
N PHE A 231 14.46 9.64 19.48
CA PHE A 231 13.04 9.53 19.77
C PHE A 231 12.16 10.15 18.68
N ARG A 232 12.49 11.39 18.24
CA ARG A 232 11.88 11.99 17.05
C ARG A 232 12.45 11.32 15.80
N HIS A 233 11.62 10.86 14.88
CA HIS A 233 12.10 10.17 13.69
C HIS A 233 13.00 11.04 12.80
N ASP A 234 13.95 10.38 12.13
CA ASP A 234 14.61 10.93 10.95
C ASP A 234 13.68 10.70 9.74
N VAL A 235 13.22 11.78 9.12
CA VAL A 235 12.31 11.74 7.97
C VAL A 235 13.05 11.63 6.63
N ASN A 236 14.38 11.52 6.65
CA ASN A 236 15.18 11.41 5.44
C ASN A 236 15.22 9.98 4.89
N TRP A 237 14.14 9.61 4.19
CA TRP A 237 14.01 8.36 3.41
C TRP A 237 14.39 7.12 4.25
N LYS A 238 13.66 6.90 5.35
CA LYS A 238 13.86 5.77 6.27
C LYS A 238 12.73 4.77 6.14
N THR A 239 13.06 3.48 6.21
CA THR A 239 12.06 2.41 6.17
C THR A 239 12.24 1.50 7.37
N TRP A 240 11.18 1.31 8.14
CA TRP A 240 11.14 0.49 9.34
C TRP A 240 10.29 -0.76 9.08
N PRO A 241 10.90 -1.95 8.85
CA PRO A 241 10.16 -3.19 8.66
C PRO A 241 9.54 -3.65 9.98
N MET A 242 8.33 -4.19 9.95
CA MET A 242 7.57 -4.62 11.11
C MET A 242 7.09 -6.06 10.91
N PHE A 243 7.73 -6.98 11.63
CA PHE A 243 7.36 -8.38 11.72
C PHE A 243 8.08 -8.97 12.93
N SER A 244 7.36 -9.65 13.83
CA SER A 244 7.97 -10.16 15.07
C SER A 244 9.08 -11.16 14.77
N ARG A 245 10.28 -10.86 15.25
CA ARG A 245 11.50 -11.63 14.96
C ARG A 245 12.43 -11.64 16.16
N ASP A 246 12.91 -12.83 16.51
CA ASP A 246 13.98 -12.99 17.47
C ASP A 246 15.32 -12.56 16.85
N THR A 247 15.77 -11.37 17.23
CA THR A 247 17.08 -10.82 16.87
C THR A 247 17.51 -9.84 17.95
N ALA A 248 18.79 -9.82 18.28
CA ALA A 248 19.30 -8.87 19.26
C ALA A 248 19.14 -7.42 18.75
N PRO A 249 18.77 -6.46 19.62
CA PRO A 249 18.75 -5.04 19.28
C PRO A 249 20.13 -4.61 18.76
N SER A 250 20.15 -4.02 17.56
CA SER A 250 21.37 -3.64 16.85
C SER A 250 21.29 -2.18 16.39
N ALA A 251 22.38 -1.66 15.82
CA ALA A 251 22.37 -0.32 15.22
C ALA A 251 21.72 -0.29 13.81
N ASN A 252 21.26 -1.43 13.30
CA ASN A 252 20.61 -1.55 12.00
C ASN A 252 19.10 -1.29 12.11
N MET A 253 18.45 -1.06 10.97
CA MET A 253 16.98 -0.88 10.88
C MET A 253 16.27 -2.25 10.77
N ASP A 254 16.59 -3.14 11.71
CA ASP A 254 16.00 -4.48 11.77
C ASP A 254 14.63 -4.44 12.47
N ASN A 255 13.70 -5.28 12.03
CA ASN A 255 12.50 -5.63 12.80
C ASN A 255 12.88 -6.49 14.02
N LEU A 256 12.28 -6.19 15.18
CA LEU A 256 12.55 -6.89 16.45
C LEU A 256 11.33 -7.68 16.93
N TYR A 257 11.14 -7.82 18.25
CA TYR A 257 10.18 -8.74 18.85
C TYR A 257 8.73 -8.31 18.70
N GLY A 258 8.46 -7.02 18.92
CA GLY A 258 7.12 -6.42 18.84
C GLY A 258 6.75 -5.89 17.46
N VAL A 259 5.45 -5.75 17.24
CA VAL A 259 4.85 -5.02 16.11
C VAL A 259 3.94 -3.94 16.70
N GLN A 260 4.36 -2.69 16.59
CA GLN A 260 3.67 -1.51 17.11
C GLN A 260 3.49 -0.52 15.98
N THR A 261 2.29 -0.44 15.41
CA THR A 261 2.03 0.40 14.23
C THR A 261 1.65 1.83 14.57
N PHE A 262 1.40 2.12 15.84
CA PHE A 262 1.02 3.45 16.31
C PHE A 262 2.17 4.44 16.15
N PHE A 263 1.86 5.61 15.58
CA PHE A 263 2.72 6.79 15.67
C PHE A 263 1.90 8.02 16.03
N MET A 264 2.60 9.03 16.54
CA MET A 264 2.06 10.33 16.87
C MET A 264 2.83 11.42 16.12
N CYS A 265 2.13 12.47 15.73
CA CYS A 265 2.69 13.67 15.12
C CYS A 265 2.30 14.90 15.94
N LEU A 266 3.28 15.62 16.49
CA LEU A 266 3.07 16.91 17.15
C LEU A 266 2.94 17.98 16.07
N GLU A 267 1.77 18.58 15.93
CA GLU A 267 1.44 19.42 14.78
C GLU A 267 2.24 20.74 14.75
N ASP A 268 2.42 21.37 15.92
CA ASP A 268 3.14 22.62 16.11
C ASP A 268 3.32 22.93 17.62
N THR A 269 3.79 24.15 17.94
CA THR A 269 4.08 24.58 19.31
C THR A 269 2.83 24.79 20.18
N SER A 270 1.61 24.69 19.65
CA SER A 270 0.39 24.74 20.46
C SER A 270 0.20 23.51 21.35
N GLY A 271 0.86 22.40 21.01
CA GLY A 271 0.65 21.08 21.64
C GLY A 271 -0.34 20.19 20.89
N ALA A 272 -1.14 20.74 19.98
CA ALA A 272 -2.07 19.98 19.15
C ALA A 272 -1.34 18.81 18.46
N SER A 273 -1.90 17.62 18.58
CA SER A 273 -1.25 16.38 18.15
C SER A 273 -2.24 15.45 17.46
N LEU A 274 -1.70 14.66 16.53
CA LEU A 274 -2.37 13.60 15.81
C LEU A 274 -1.78 12.25 16.25
N GLY A 275 -2.62 11.24 16.43
CA GLY A 275 -2.21 9.84 16.50
C GLY A 275 -2.78 9.05 15.35
N VAL A 276 -2.04 8.06 14.85
CA VAL A 276 -2.50 7.12 13.83
C VAL A 276 -2.10 5.71 14.24
N PHE A 277 -3.06 4.78 14.19
CA PHE A 277 -2.85 3.37 14.46
C PHE A 277 -3.42 2.52 13.33
N LEU A 278 -2.63 1.57 12.83
CA LEU A 278 -3.05 0.60 11.82
C LEU A 278 -3.27 -0.77 12.48
N MET A 279 -4.52 -1.21 12.54
CA MET A 279 -4.89 -2.55 13.01
C MET A 279 -4.66 -3.59 11.90
N ASN A 280 -3.40 -3.96 11.72
CA ASN A 280 -2.98 -5.02 10.79
C ASN A 280 -1.79 -5.78 11.41
N SER A 281 -1.77 -7.11 11.28
CA SER A 281 -0.73 -7.97 11.86
C SER A 281 0.10 -8.73 10.83
N ASN A 282 -0.09 -8.45 9.54
CA ASN A 282 0.76 -9.01 8.49
C ASN A 282 2.13 -8.33 8.52
N ALA A 283 3.15 -8.97 7.93
CA ALA A 283 4.44 -8.31 7.76
C ALA A 283 4.25 -7.02 6.94
N MET A 284 4.88 -5.96 7.40
CA MET A 284 4.71 -4.65 6.79
C MET A 284 5.96 -3.80 6.98
N GLU A 285 5.93 -2.60 6.45
CA GLU A 285 6.95 -1.59 6.67
C GLU A 285 6.33 -0.20 6.76
N PHE A 286 7.03 0.67 7.48
CA PHE A 286 6.69 2.08 7.66
C PHE A 286 7.80 2.93 7.06
N ALA A 287 7.53 3.54 5.91
CA ALA A 287 8.48 4.38 5.20
C ALA A 287 8.21 5.86 5.50
N LEU A 288 9.25 6.61 5.84
CA LEU A 288 9.26 8.04 6.13
C LEU A 288 9.96 8.79 5.01
N GLN A 289 9.42 9.93 4.60
CA GLN A 289 10.04 10.81 3.63
C GLN A 289 9.92 12.29 4.01
N PRO A 290 10.74 13.20 3.44
CA PRO A 290 10.83 14.60 3.88
C PRO A 290 9.62 15.49 3.55
N ALA A 291 8.57 14.97 2.91
CA ALA A 291 7.39 15.74 2.49
C ALA A 291 6.72 16.60 3.57
N PRO A 292 6.81 16.33 4.89
CA PRO A 292 6.94 15.06 5.63
C PRO A 292 5.74 14.14 5.40
N ALA A 293 6.00 12.87 5.09
CA ALA A 293 4.96 11.87 4.88
C ALA A 293 5.39 10.48 5.33
N VAL A 294 4.40 9.65 5.58
CA VAL A 294 4.58 8.25 5.94
C VAL A 294 3.83 7.36 4.96
N THR A 295 4.38 6.19 4.65
CA THR A 295 3.74 5.18 3.82
C THR A 295 3.74 3.85 4.56
N TYR A 296 2.55 3.28 4.76
CA TYR A 296 2.42 1.89 5.16
C TYR A 296 2.39 1.02 3.90
N ARG A 297 3.20 -0.04 3.89
CA ARG A 297 3.15 -1.14 2.91
C ARG A 297 3.01 -2.44 3.68
N THR A 298 1.89 -3.15 3.51
CA THR A 298 1.63 -4.43 4.20
C THR A 298 1.28 -5.53 3.20
N ILE A 299 1.68 -6.76 3.49
CA ILE A 299 1.55 -7.90 2.56
C ILE A 299 0.25 -8.70 2.71
N GLY A 300 -0.75 -8.17 3.43
CA GLY A 300 -2.02 -8.86 3.60
C GLY A 300 -3.00 -8.17 4.53
N GLY A 301 -4.12 -8.85 4.79
CA GLY A 301 -5.21 -8.35 5.63
C GLY A 301 -5.97 -7.19 4.97
N ILE A 302 -6.40 -6.22 5.78
CA ILE A 302 -7.09 -5.00 5.37
C ILE A 302 -6.35 -3.75 5.87
N LEU A 303 -6.72 -2.57 5.38
CA LEU A 303 -6.29 -1.31 5.96
C LEU A 303 -7.37 -0.82 6.94
N ASP A 304 -7.17 -1.07 8.24
CA ASP A 304 -8.05 -0.64 9.33
C ASP A 304 -7.34 0.41 10.19
N PHE A 305 -7.65 1.68 9.96
CA PHE A 305 -6.98 2.80 10.59
C PHE A 305 -7.84 3.44 11.68
N TYR A 306 -7.18 3.80 12.77
CA TYR A 306 -7.70 4.72 13.78
C TYR A 306 -6.91 6.01 13.71
N VAL A 307 -7.61 7.13 13.76
CA VAL A 307 -7.04 8.49 13.77
C VAL A 307 -7.52 9.19 15.03
N PHE A 308 -6.59 9.71 15.82
CA PHE A 308 -6.82 10.34 17.12
C PHE A 308 -6.40 11.79 17.07
N LEU A 309 -7.22 12.69 17.59
CA LEU A 309 -6.88 14.09 17.77
C LEU A 309 -6.82 14.42 19.26
N GLY A 310 -5.78 15.13 19.66
CA GLY A 310 -5.65 15.71 20.99
C GLY A 310 -5.12 17.13 20.92
N ASP A 311 -5.39 17.93 21.96
CA ASP A 311 -4.80 19.26 22.15
C ASP A 311 -3.40 19.17 22.77
N THR A 312 -3.00 17.98 23.23
CA THR A 312 -1.65 17.68 23.72
C THR A 312 -1.19 16.29 23.23
N PRO A 313 0.12 16.01 23.18
CA PRO A 313 0.64 14.67 22.90
C PRO A 313 0.08 13.60 23.85
N GLU A 314 -0.05 13.94 25.12
CA GLU A 314 -0.54 13.04 26.16
C GLU A 314 -2.00 12.61 25.90
N GLN A 315 -2.87 13.54 25.49
CA GLN A 315 -4.26 13.21 25.15
C GLN A 315 -4.35 12.24 23.96
N VAL A 316 -3.46 12.35 22.98
CA VAL A 316 -3.41 11.40 21.86
C VAL A 316 -3.07 9.99 22.35
N VAL A 317 -2.10 9.87 23.27
CA VAL A 317 -1.75 8.58 23.88
C VAL A 317 -2.92 8.03 24.71
N GLN A 318 -3.61 8.88 25.47
CA GLN A 318 -4.81 8.52 26.23
C GLN A 318 -5.92 7.99 25.32
N GLU A 319 -6.18 8.65 24.19
CA GLU A 319 -7.16 8.19 23.21
C GLU A 319 -6.77 6.82 22.62
N TYR A 320 -5.50 6.63 22.27
CA TYR A 320 -5.00 5.35 21.75
C TYR A 320 -5.20 4.18 22.72
N VAL A 321 -4.86 4.35 24.00
CA VAL A 321 -5.00 3.27 25.00
C VAL A 321 -6.45 3.00 25.42
N THR A 322 -7.42 3.79 24.94
CA THR A 322 -8.85 3.60 25.19
C THR A 322 -9.61 2.95 24.03
N VAL A 323 -8.93 2.60 22.94
CA VAL A 323 -9.56 1.86 21.83
C VAL A 323 -10.08 0.52 22.36
N ARG A 324 -11.36 0.28 22.11
CA ARG A 324 -12.13 -0.89 22.54
C ARG A 324 -13.22 -1.19 21.53
#